data_AF-A0A526ZKA2-F1
#
_entry.id   AF-A0A526ZKA2-F1
#
_cell.length_a   1.000
_cell.length_b   1.000
_cell.length_c   1.000
_cell.angle_alpha   90.00
_cell.angle_beta   90.00
_cell.angle_gamma   90.00
#
_symmetry.space_group_name_H-M   'P 1'
#
loop_
_entity.id
_entity.type
_entity.pdbx_description
1 polymer ?
#
loop_
_entity_poly.entity_id
_entity_poly.type
_entity_poly.pdbx_seq_one_letter_code
_entity_poly.pdbx_strand_id
1 'polypeptide(L)'
;MLMIGPPGSGKSMLAQRLPSILPPLAPRELLQVSMIASVAGELGEGKLTDRRPFRAPHHSASMAALVGGGLRVRPGEASLAHHGVLFLDEFPEFSPQALDALRQPLETGDCMIARA
;
A
#
# COMPACT_ATOMS: atom_id res chain seq x y z
N MET A 1 6.90 -9.18 6.48
CA MET A 1 8.37 -9.34 6.51
C MET A 1 8.95 -8.19 7.31
N LEU A 2 9.90 -8.44 8.21
CA LEU A 2 10.61 -7.39 8.93
C LEU A 2 12.07 -7.37 8.48
N MET A 3 12.55 -6.21 8.03
CA MET A 3 13.93 -6.02 7.56
C MET A 3 14.70 -5.19 8.59
N ILE A 4 15.67 -5.80 9.27
CA ILE A 4 16.48 -5.16 10.32
C ILE A 4 17.93 -5.09 9.84
N GLY A 5 18.56 -3.92 9.98
CA GLY A 5 19.97 -3.73 9.66
C GLY A 5 20.38 -2.26 9.75
N PRO A 6 21.70 -1.96 9.72
CA PRO A 6 22.21 -0.60 9.84
C PRO A 6 21.78 0.30 8.64
N PRO A 7 21.87 1.63 8.77
CA PRO A 7 21.69 2.54 7.63
C PRO A 7 22.57 2.15 6.45
N GLY A 8 22.06 2.28 5.22
CA GLY A 8 22.81 1.91 4.01
C GLY A 8 22.90 0.41 3.70
N SER A 9 22.29 -0.47 4.49
CA SER A 9 22.31 -1.93 4.25
C SER A 9 21.43 -2.41 3.07
N GLY A 10 20.90 -1.49 2.24
CA GLY A 10 20.13 -1.83 1.05
C GLY A 10 18.67 -2.28 1.27
N LYS A 11 18.09 -2.09 2.47
CA LYS A 11 16.70 -2.53 2.78
C LYS A 11 15.67 -1.96 1.81
N SER A 12 15.70 -0.66 1.58
CA SER A 12 14.75 0.02 0.68
C SER A 12 14.97 -0.40 -0.78
N MET A 13 16.22 -0.68 -1.19
CA MET A 13 16.54 -1.23 -2.51
C MET A 13 15.93 -2.62 -2.70
N LEU A 14 16.08 -3.51 -1.70
CA LEU A 14 15.49 -4.85 -1.74
C LEU A 14 13.95 -4.78 -1.78
N ALA A 15 13.34 -3.92 -0.97
CA ALA A 15 11.90 -3.73 -0.96
C ALA A 15 11.35 -3.31 -2.32
N GLN A 16 11.97 -2.32 -2.96
CA GLN A 16 11.56 -1.81 -4.29
C GLN A 16 11.69 -2.85 -5.41
N ARG A 17 12.53 -3.87 -5.24
CA ARG A 17 12.70 -4.96 -6.22
C ARG A 17 11.79 -6.15 -5.97
N LEU A 18 11.17 -6.24 -4.79
CA LEU A 18 10.26 -7.32 -4.45
C LEU A 18 9.14 -7.53 -5.48
N PRO A 19 8.46 -6.47 -6.00
CA PRO A 19 7.44 -6.64 -7.04
C PRO A 19 7.92 -7.33 -8.32
N SER A 20 9.21 -7.22 -8.66
CA SER A 20 9.78 -7.80 -9.89
C SER A 20 10.01 -9.30 -9.82
N ILE A 21 10.03 -9.89 -8.62
CA ILE A 21 10.21 -11.33 -8.43
C ILE A 21 8.92 -12.05 -8.01
N LEU A 22 7.85 -11.30 -7.76
CA LEU A 22 6.54 -11.86 -7.49
C LEU A 22 5.90 -12.38 -8.79
N PRO A 23 5.04 -13.41 -8.74
CA PRO A 23 4.30 -13.88 -9.91
C PRO A 23 3.52 -12.73 -10.57
N PRO A 24 3.32 -12.73 -11.90
CA PRO A 24 2.48 -11.72 -12.54
C PRO A 24 1.05 -11.72 -11.97
N LEU A 25 0.34 -10.60 -12.12
CA LEU A 25 -1.06 -10.50 -11.70
C LEU A 25 -1.94 -11.43 -12.55
N ALA A 26 -2.76 -12.25 -11.91
CA ALA A 26 -3.82 -12.96 -12.60
C ALA A 26 -4.88 -11.96 -13.12
N PRO A 27 -5.66 -12.30 -14.17
CA PRO A 27 -6.65 -11.37 -14.74
C PRO A 27 -7.64 -10.78 -13.72
N ARG A 28 -8.05 -11.57 -12.72
CA ARG A 28 -8.93 -11.11 -11.62
C ARG A 28 -8.23 -10.12 -10.69
N GLU A 29 -6.95 -10.35 -10.38
CA GLU A 29 -6.15 -9.46 -9.53
C GLU A 29 -5.90 -8.14 -10.24
N LEU A 30 -5.58 -8.18 -11.53
CA LEU A 30 -5.40 -7.00 -12.38
C LEU A 30 -6.67 -6.14 -12.43
N LEU A 31 -7.86 -6.76 -12.57
CA LEU A 31 -9.13 -6.05 -12.50
C LEU A 31 -9.31 -5.33 -11.15
N GLN A 32 -9.01 -6.00 -10.03
CA GLN A 32 -9.12 -5.42 -8.69
C GLN A 32 -8.18 -4.21 -8.50
N VAL A 33 -6.91 -4.36 -8.87
CA VAL A 33 -5.91 -3.28 -8.83
C VAL A 33 -6.37 -2.10 -9.70
N SER A 34 -6.89 -2.38 -10.89
CA SER A 34 -7.40 -1.35 -11.81
C SER A 34 -8.59 -0.59 -11.22
N MET A 35 -9.54 -1.29 -10.58
CA MET A 35 -10.68 -0.64 -9.91
C MET A 35 -10.21 0.30 -8.80
N ILE A 36 -9.24 -0.12 -7.98
CA ILE A 36 -8.70 0.72 -6.90
C ILE A 36 -8.02 1.96 -7.48
N ALA A 37 -7.15 1.80 -8.48
CA ALA A 37 -6.48 2.91 -9.16
C ALA A 37 -7.49 3.88 -9.81
N SER A 38 -8.60 3.36 -10.36
CA SER A 38 -9.69 4.17 -10.92
C SER A 38 -10.34 5.05 -9.85
N VAL A 39 -10.68 4.47 -8.69
CA VAL A 39 -11.29 5.19 -7.57
C VAL A 39 -10.33 6.22 -6.98
N ALA A 40 -9.04 5.92 -6.97
CA ALA A 40 -7.98 6.85 -6.54
C ALA A 40 -7.77 8.01 -7.53
N GLY A 41 -8.21 7.85 -8.78
CA GLY A 41 -7.93 8.79 -9.88
C GLY A 41 -6.51 8.68 -10.42
N GLU A 42 -5.81 7.55 -10.19
CA GLU A 42 -4.47 7.28 -10.70
C GLU A 42 -4.49 6.68 -12.13
N LEU A 43 -5.65 6.21 -12.60
CA LEU A 43 -5.85 5.85 -13.99
C LEU A 43 -5.99 7.13 -14.84
N GLY A 44 -4.88 7.57 -15.44
CA GLY A 44 -4.86 8.63 -16.45
C GLY A 44 -5.47 8.18 -17.78
N GLU A 45 -4.67 8.10 -18.85
CA GLU A 45 -5.08 7.72 -20.23
C GLU A 45 -5.56 6.24 -20.39
N GLY A 46 -6.08 5.60 -19.33
CA GLY A 46 -6.53 4.21 -19.38
C GLY A 46 -5.42 3.16 -19.49
N LYS A 47 -4.16 3.54 -19.26
CA LYS A 47 -3.02 2.60 -19.27
C LYS A 47 -3.03 1.76 -17.99
N LEU A 48 -3.42 0.50 -18.15
CA LEU A 48 -3.29 -0.52 -17.12
C LEU A 48 -1.86 -1.07 -17.13
N THR A 49 -1.32 -1.33 -15.94
CA THR A 49 -0.06 -2.07 -15.80
C THR A 49 -0.36 -3.45 -15.22
N ASP A 50 0.33 -4.46 -15.74
CA ASP A 50 0.36 -5.82 -15.21
C ASP A 50 1.37 -5.97 -14.06
N ARG A 51 2.10 -4.89 -13.73
CA ARG A 51 3.06 -4.87 -12.61
C ARG A 51 2.33 -4.79 -11.29
N ARG A 52 2.82 -5.55 -10.31
CA ARG A 52 2.34 -5.47 -8.93
C ARG A 52 2.59 -4.07 -8.36
N PRO A 53 1.59 -3.45 -7.71
CA PRO A 53 1.77 -2.15 -7.07
C PRO A 53 2.90 -2.17 -6.02
N PHE A 54 3.59 -1.04 -5.90
CA PHE A 54 4.54 -0.79 -4.82
C PHE A 54 4.23 0.56 -4.21
N ARG A 55 3.99 0.58 -2.90
CA ARG A 55 3.71 1.80 -2.14
C ARG A 55 4.76 1.93 -1.03
N ALA A 56 5.30 3.13 -0.88
CA ALA A 56 6.27 3.46 0.15
C ALA A 56 5.97 4.85 0.73
N PRO A 57 4.92 4.98 1.56
CA PRO A 57 4.58 6.26 2.15
C PRO A 57 5.67 6.76 3.10
N HIS A 58 5.79 8.07 3.23
CA HIS A 58 6.63 8.70 4.26
C HIS A 58 6.10 8.36 5.66
N HIS A 59 6.97 8.24 6.66
CA HIS A 59 6.58 7.89 8.04
C HIS A 59 5.60 8.90 8.69
N SER A 60 5.53 10.11 8.15
CA SER A 60 4.54 11.14 8.53
C SER A 60 3.13 10.91 7.95
N ALA A 61 2.89 9.80 7.25
CA ALA A 61 1.58 9.48 6.71
C ALA A 61 0.54 9.33 7.84
N SER A 62 -0.61 9.98 7.66
CA SER A 62 -1.71 9.91 8.62
C SER A 62 -2.41 8.56 8.57
N MET A 63 -3.22 8.25 9.60
CA MET A 63 -4.11 7.09 9.58
C MET A 63 -4.97 7.05 8.31
N ALA A 64 -5.61 8.17 7.94
CA ALA A 64 -6.42 8.25 6.74
C ALA A 64 -5.60 8.07 5.44
N ALA A 65 -4.31 8.44 5.42
CA ALA A 65 -3.45 8.17 4.28
C ALA A 65 -3.12 6.66 4.17
N LEU A 66 -2.88 5.97 5.28
CA LEU A 66 -2.54 4.54 5.26
C LEU A 66 -3.73 3.63 4.94
N VAL A 67 -4.85 3.80 5.64
CA VAL A 67 -6.02 2.90 5.50
C VAL A 67 -7.16 3.47 4.67
N GLY A 68 -7.08 4.75 4.29
CA GLY A 68 -8.11 5.46 3.54
C GLY A 68 -9.08 6.22 4.45
N GLY A 69 -9.87 7.09 3.84
CA GLY A 69 -10.86 7.93 4.55
C GLY A 69 -10.70 9.41 4.26
N GLY A 70 -10.94 10.26 5.27
CA GLY A 70 -10.95 11.71 5.13
C GLY A 70 -12.29 12.29 4.63
N LEU A 71 -12.35 13.61 4.42
CA LEU A 71 -13.57 14.32 4.02
C LEU A 71 -14.13 13.82 2.67
N ARG A 72 -13.23 13.54 1.73
CA ARG A 72 -13.54 12.79 0.51
C ARG A 72 -12.90 11.42 0.66
N VAL A 73 -13.72 10.40 0.84
CA VAL A 73 -13.25 9.02 1.01
C VAL A 73 -12.43 8.63 -0.21
N ARG A 74 -11.15 8.36 0.02
CA ARG A 74 -10.22 7.83 -0.97
C ARG A 74 -9.57 6.56 -0.44
N PRO A 75 -9.14 5.65 -1.33
CA PRO A 75 -8.31 4.51 -0.96
C PRO A 75 -7.03 4.98 -0.26
N GLY A 76 -6.61 4.26 0.78
CA GLY A 76 -5.32 4.48 1.43
C GLY A 76 -4.19 3.72 0.76
N GLU A 77 -2.97 3.92 1.25
CA GLU A 77 -1.74 3.24 0.81
C GLU A 77 -1.87 1.71 0.86
N ALA A 78 -2.56 1.17 1.87
CA ALA A 78 -2.82 -0.26 1.98
C ALA A 78 -3.67 -0.79 0.81
N SER A 79 -4.73 -0.07 0.44
CA SER A 79 -5.57 -0.44 -0.71
C SER A 79 -4.82 -0.22 -2.03
N LEU A 80 -4.05 0.86 -2.16
CA LEU A 80 -3.23 1.13 -3.35
C LEU A 80 -2.12 0.08 -3.55
N ALA A 81 -1.70 -0.58 -2.48
CA ALA A 81 -0.76 -1.70 -2.50
C ALA A 81 -1.43 -3.08 -2.71
N HIS A 82 -2.73 -3.14 -3.00
CA HIS A 82 -3.47 -4.40 -3.15
C HIS A 82 -2.81 -5.33 -4.19
N HIS A 83 -2.69 -6.62 -3.88
CA HIS A 83 -1.89 -7.60 -4.65
C HIS A 83 -0.44 -7.20 -4.91
N GLY A 84 0.11 -6.26 -4.14
CA GLY A 84 1.44 -5.71 -4.31
C GLY A 84 2.22 -5.68 -3.01
N VAL A 85 2.98 -4.60 -2.83
CA VAL A 85 3.87 -4.41 -1.68
C VAL A 85 3.64 -3.03 -1.07
N LEU A 86 3.25 -3.00 0.20
CA LEU A 86 3.31 -1.81 1.05
C LEU A 86 4.60 -1.88 1.87
N PHE A 87 5.53 -0.96 1.61
CA PHE A 87 6.78 -0.84 2.33
C PHE A 87 6.76 0.35 3.28
N LEU A 88 6.95 0.08 4.57
CA LEU A 88 7.00 1.08 5.62
C LEU A 88 8.46 1.25 6.06
N ASP A 89 9.17 2.17 5.42
CA ASP A 89 10.55 2.50 5.81
C ASP A 89 10.55 3.27 7.12
N GLU A 90 11.61 3.14 7.92
CA GLU A 90 11.68 3.81 9.23
C GLU A 90 10.46 3.48 10.11
N PHE A 91 10.02 2.21 10.10
CA PHE A 91 8.79 1.74 10.75
C PHE A 91 8.54 2.31 12.18
N PRO A 92 9.54 2.44 13.07
CA PRO A 92 9.35 3.04 14.40
C PRO A 92 8.94 4.52 14.41
N GLU A 93 9.17 5.27 13.33
CA GLU A 93 8.86 6.70 13.20
C GLU A 93 7.38 6.96 12.84
N PHE A 94 6.64 5.93 12.43
CA PHE A 94 5.20 6.06 12.19
C PHE A 94 4.45 6.27 13.51
N SER A 95 3.43 7.12 13.48
CA SER A 95 2.59 7.32 14.66
C SER A 95 1.92 6.00 15.10
N PRO A 96 1.80 5.73 16.41
CA PRO A 96 1.14 4.51 16.91
C PRO A 96 -0.28 4.33 16.38
N GLN A 97 -1.03 5.42 16.23
CA GLN A 97 -2.40 5.39 15.69
C GLN A 97 -2.43 4.95 14.22
N ALA A 98 -1.45 5.38 13.42
CA ALA A 98 -1.36 4.98 12.01
C ALA A 98 -0.98 3.50 11.88
N LEU A 99 -0.09 3.00 12.73
CA LEU A 99 0.29 1.58 12.77
C LEU A 99 -0.87 0.70 13.27
N ASP A 100 -1.58 1.11 14.33
CA ASP A 100 -2.71 0.36 14.87
C ASP A 100 -3.85 0.23 13.85
N ALA A 101 -4.09 1.27 13.04
CA ALA A 101 -5.07 1.21 11.97
C ALA A 101 -4.76 0.14 10.91
N LEU A 102 -3.48 -0.21 10.69
CA LEU A 102 -3.09 -1.27 9.76
C LEU A 102 -3.31 -2.68 10.32
N ARG A 103 -3.54 -2.83 11.62
CA ARG A 103 -3.70 -4.14 12.25
C ARG A 103 -4.86 -4.93 11.65
N GLN A 104 -6.04 -4.32 11.54
CA GLN A 104 -7.21 -5.00 10.97
C GLN A 104 -7.00 -5.38 9.49
N PRO A 105 -6.54 -4.49 8.59
CA PRO A 105 -6.19 -4.86 7.22
C PRO A 105 -5.17 -6.01 7.10
N LEU A 106 -4.19 -6.08 8.01
CA LEU A 106 -3.20 -7.16 8.02
C LEU A 106 -3.80 -8.50 8.47
N GLU A 107 -4.80 -8.47 9.35
CA GLU A 107 -5.49 -9.68 9.84
C GLU A 107 -6.56 -10.19 8.84
N THR A 108 -7.31 -9.29 8.19
CA THR A 108 -8.43 -9.68 7.32
C THR A 108 -8.12 -9.63 5.83
N GLY A 109 -7.12 -8.85 5.42
CA GLY A 109 -6.88 -8.53 4.01
C GLY A 109 -7.80 -7.45 3.44
N ASP A 110 -8.67 -6.86 4.27
CA ASP A 110 -9.67 -5.87 3.83
C ASP A 110 -9.53 -4.55 4.59
N CYS A 111 -9.61 -3.43 3.86
CA CYS A 111 -9.75 -2.10 4.45
C CYS A 111 -11.23 -1.71 4.51
N MET A 112 -11.79 -1.59 5.71
CA MET A 112 -13.15 -1.10 5.91
C MET A 112 -13.13 0.32 6.47
N ILE A 113 -13.77 1.25 5.77
CA ILE A 113 -13.89 2.65 6.19
C ILE A 113 -15.35 2.87 6.60
N ALA A 114 -15.60 2.95 7.90
CA ALA A 114 -16.89 3.35 8.44
C ALA A 114 -17.03 4.87 8.44
N ARG A 115 -18.25 5.37 8.22
CA ARG A 115 -18.59 6.79 8.31
C ARG A 115 -19.79 6.96 9.24
N ALA A 116 -19.79 8.05 9.99
CA ALA A 116 -20.96 8.55 10.72
C ALA A 116 -21.81 9.44 9.80
#